data_AF-A0A563F2P8-F1
#
_entry.id   AF-A0A563F2P8-F1
#
_cell.length_a   1.000
_cell.length_b   1.000
_cell.length_c   1.000
_cell.angle_alpha   90.00
_cell.angle_beta   90.00
_cell.angle_gamma   90.00
#
_symmetry.space_group_name_H-M   'P 1'
#
loop_
_entity.id
_entity.type
_entity.pdbx_description
1 polymer ?
#
loop_
_entity_poly.entity_id
_entity_poly.type
_entity_poly.pdbx_seq_one_letter_code
_entity_poly.pdbx_strand_id
1 'polypeptide(L)'
;MGVTWGVVAYPENHDRDELISAWKELGRYATDDYELNIVHGTDVVSFHAEETGEVTVAATTAWPGLLTRLNGLSCGDGSYDQFEQLFDGYELFVPYYVHDPKIVAPGSVADGLRSASIDDLYGSVGWTAKNSEDLDLARLAGELRAAALLADEYRMMIRVNF
;
A
#
# COMPACT_ATOMS: atom_id res chain seq x y z
N MET A 1 -5.41 -21.08 3.05
CA MET A 1 -6.31 -19.98 2.63
C MET A 1 -5.45 -18.95 1.90
N GLY A 2 -5.97 -18.31 0.86
CA GLY A 2 -5.22 -17.28 0.15
C GLY A 2 -5.15 -16.00 0.98
N VAL A 3 -3.96 -15.42 1.07
CA VAL A 3 -3.69 -14.09 1.63
C VAL A 3 -3.88 -13.09 0.49
N THR A 4 -4.87 -12.21 0.62
CA THR A 4 -5.18 -11.19 -0.39
C THR A 4 -4.25 -9.99 -0.22
N TRP A 5 -3.91 -9.32 -1.30
CA TRP A 5 -3.10 -8.10 -1.24
C TRP A 5 -3.38 -7.17 -2.42
N GLY A 6 -2.95 -5.92 -2.31
CA GLY A 6 -3.04 -4.97 -3.42
C GLY A 6 -2.73 -3.54 -3.03
N VAL A 7 -2.60 -2.68 -4.04
CA VAL A 7 -2.56 -1.22 -3.84
C VAL A 7 -3.91 -0.76 -3.28
N VAL A 8 -3.88 0.05 -2.22
CA VAL A 8 -5.09 0.51 -1.52
C VAL A 8 -5.88 1.46 -2.42
N ALA A 9 -7.06 1.00 -2.85
CA ALA A 9 -7.99 1.74 -3.68
C ALA A 9 -9.43 1.30 -3.38
N TYR A 10 -10.36 2.23 -3.50
CA TYR A 10 -11.76 2.04 -3.18
C TYR A 10 -12.65 2.39 -4.36
N PRO A 11 -13.76 1.65 -4.56
CA PRO A 11 -14.74 1.99 -5.58
C PRO A 11 -15.52 3.26 -5.21
N GLU A 12 -16.12 3.92 -6.20
CA GLU A 12 -16.86 5.18 -6.03
C GLU A 12 -18.04 5.07 -5.04
N ASN A 13 -18.62 3.87 -4.92
CA ASN A 13 -19.75 3.60 -4.02
C ASN A 13 -19.35 3.38 -2.56
N HIS A 14 -18.05 3.32 -2.24
CA HIS A 14 -17.58 3.29 -0.86
C HIS A 14 -17.75 4.67 -0.22
N ASP A 15 -18.11 4.74 1.06
CA ASP A 15 -18.29 6.03 1.74
C ASP A 15 -16.93 6.75 1.87
N ARG A 16 -16.85 7.95 1.29
CA ARG A 16 -15.62 8.74 1.26
C ARG A 16 -15.25 9.27 2.65
N ASP A 17 -16.23 9.65 3.47
CA ASP A 17 -15.97 10.18 4.80
C ASP A 17 -15.52 9.05 5.75
N GLU A 18 -16.07 7.85 5.57
CA GLU A 18 -15.60 6.64 6.27
C GLU A 18 -14.15 6.32 5.91
N LEU A 19 -13.80 6.34 4.61
CA LEU A 19 -12.43 6.19 4.13
C LEU A 19 -11.50 7.25 4.74
N ILE A 20 -11.88 8.52 4.67
CA ILE A 20 -11.06 9.60 5.23
C ILE A 20 -10.85 9.38 6.72
N SER A 21 -11.91 9.10 7.48
CA SER A 21 -11.82 8.84 8.91
C SER A 21 -10.92 7.65 9.23
N ALA A 22 -10.98 6.59 8.43
CA ALA A 22 -10.21 5.38 8.64
C ALA A 22 -8.71 5.60 8.41
N TRP A 23 -8.34 6.39 7.40
CA TRP A 23 -6.95 6.58 6.99
C TRP A 23 -6.31 7.88 7.49
N LYS A 24 -7.07 8.79 8.12
CA LYS A 24 -6.56 10.10 8.57
C LYS A 24 -5.38 10.02 9.52
N GLU A 25 -5.36 9.03 10.42
CA GLU A 25 -4.24 8.85 11.37
C GLU A 25 -2.93 8.52 10.65
N LEU A 26 -3.00 7.76 9.55
CA LEU A 26 -1.85 7.47 8.68
C LEU A 26 -1.33 8.72 7.97
N GLY A 27 -2.24 9.62 7.59
CA GLY A 27 -1.91 10.92 7.01
C GLY A 27 -0.98 11.78 7.87
N ARG A 28 -0.93 11.58 9.20
CA ARG A 28 -0.02 12.30 10.11
C ARG A 28 1.46 12.08 9.81
N TYR A 29 1.79 10.98 9.13
CA TYR A 29 3.16 10.63 8.77
C TYR A 29 3.55 11.12 7.36
N ALA A 30 2.60 11.68 6.60
CA ALA A 30 2.83 12.26 5.27
C ALA A 30 3.21 13.75 5.38
N THR A 31 4.40 14.03 5.91
CA THR A 31 4.92 15.41 6.14
C THR A 31 5.59 15.99 4.90
N ASP A 32 5.58 17.31 4.71
CA ASP A 32 6.31 18.21 3.76
C ASP A 32 6.89 17.64 2.45
N ASP A 33 7.66 16.56 2.48
CA ASP A 33 8.21 15.87 1.30
C ASP A 33 7.38 14.67 0.82
N TYR A 34 6.34 14.30 1.58
CA TYR A 34 5.56 13.08 1.38
C TYR A 34 4.06 13.37 1.44
N GLU A 35 3.34 12.84 0.47
CA GLU A 35 1.87 12.78 0.46
C GLU A 35 1.45 11.32 0.62
N LEU A 36 0.23 11.11 1.09
CA LEU A 36 -0.43 9.80 1.03
C LEU A 36 -1.65 9.90 0.14
N ASN A 37 -1.69 9.10 -0.93
CA ASN A 37 -2.76 9.09 -1.91
C ASN A 37 -3.54 7.77 -1.87
N ILE A 38 -4.87 7.88 -1.87
CA ILE A 38 -5.80 6.76 -1.95
C ILE A 38 -6.76 7.02 -3.11
N VAL A 39 -6.85 6.07 -4.04
CA VAL A 39 -7.84 6.16 -5.14
C VAL A 39 -9.23 5.86 -4.59
N HIS A 40 -10.20 6.73 -4.93
CA HIS A 40 -11.62 6.59 -4.62
C HIS A 40 -12.45 6.85 -5.88
N GLY A 41 -12.92 5.78 -6.53
CA GLY A 41 -13.60 5.89 -7.81
C GLY A 41 -12.70 6.48 -8.89
N THR A 42 -13.06 7.67 -9.40
CA THR A 42 -12.25 8.43 -10.37
C THR A 42 -11.35 9.49 -9.74
N ASP A 43 -11.43 9.64 -8.42
CA ASP A 43 -10.69 10.65 -7.67
C ASP A 43 -9.53 10.02 -6.90
N VAL A 44 -8.61 10.88 -6.48
CA VAL A 44 -7.55 10.58 -5.52
C VAL A 44 -7.79 11.46 -4.30
N VAL A 45 -7.88 10.81 -3.14
CA VAL A 45 -7.91 11.45 -1.83
C VAL A 45 -6.47 11.51 -1.32
N SER A 46 -5.96 12.72 -1.17
CA SER A 46 -4.61 13.03 -0.71
C SER A 46 -4.64 13.49 0.73
N PHE A 47 -3.80 12.88 1.56
CA PHE A 47 -3.57 13.26 2.95
C PHE A 47 -2.19 13.90 3.06
N HIS A 48 -2.13 15.02 3.76
CA HIS A 48 -0.90 15.76 3.99
C HIS A 48 -0.89 16.30 5.43
N ALA A 49 0.20 16.04 6.14
CA ALA A 49 0.44 16.56 7.48
C ALA A 49 1.27 17.83 7.42
N GLU A 50 0.75 18.89 8.02
CA GLU A 50 1.53 20.11 8.26
C GLU A 50 2.55 19.88 9.39
N GLU A 51 3.56 20.76 9.51
CA GLU A 51 4.54 20.74 10.62
C GLU A 51 3.87 20.75 12.02
N THR A 52 2.66 21.28 12.11
CA THR A 52 1.84 21.32 13.34
C THR A 52 1.26 19.95 13.74
N GLY A 53 1.35 18.94 12.86
CA GLY A 53 0.73 17.63 13.00
C GLY A 53 -0.74 17.56 12.58
N GLU A 54 -1.31 18.68 12.09
CA GLU A 54 -2.65 18.69 11.52
C GLU A 54 -2.66 18.00 10.15
N VAL A 55 -3.61 17.09 9.94
CA VAL A 55 -3.80 16.39 8.67
C VAL A 55 -4.85 17.11 7.84
N THR A 56 -4.40 17.70 6.75
CA THR A 56 -5.24 18.23 5.68
C THR A 56 -5.57 17.12 4.69
N VAL A 57 -6.78 17.20 4.11
CA VAL A 57 -7.26 16.23 3.14
C VAL A 57 -7.79 16.97 1.93
N ALA A 58 -7.33 16.58 0.75
CA ALA A 58 -7.79 17.10 -0.52
C ALA A 58 -8.26 15.96 -1.41
N ALA A 59 -9.20 16.23 -2.31
CA ALA A 59 -9.62 15.30 -3.34
C ALA A 59 -9.41 15.94 -4.72
N THR A 60 -8.78 15.21 -5.62
CA THR A 60 -8.55 15.66 -7.00
C THR A 60 -8.90 14.54 -7.97
N THR A 61 -9.18 14.86 -9.23
CA THR A 61 -9.36 13.82 -10.25
C THR A 61 -8.07 13.02 -10.39
N ALA A 62 -8.18 11.69 -10.46
CA ALA A 62 -7.03 10.81 -10.61
C ALA A 62 -6.19 11.17 -11.84
N TRP A 63 -4.87 11.06 -11.70
CA TRP A 63 -3.96 11.37 -12.80
C TRP A 63 -4.26 10.52 -14.04
N PRO A 64 -4.06 11.08 -15.25
CA PRO A 64 -4.26 10.34 -16.49
C PRO A 64 -3.52 9.00 -16.49
N GLY A 65 -4.24 7.91 -16.75
CA GLY A 65 -3.69 6.57 -16.86
C GLY A 65 -3.47 5.83 -15.54
N LEU A 66 -3.59 6.48 -14.37
CA LEU A 66 -3.45 5.81 -13.06
C LEU A 66 -4.44 4.64 -12.94
N LEU A 67 -5.73 4.89 -13.17
CA LEU A 67 -6.77 3.85 -13.04
C LEU A 67 -6.53 2.68 -14.00
N THR A 68 -6.08 2.95 -15.23
CA THR A 68 -5.73 1.90 -16.19
C THR A 68 -4.56 1.05 -15.72
N ARG A 69 -3.51 1.67 -15.18
CA ARG A 69 -2.33 0.98 -14.65
C ARG A 69 -2.68 0.17 -13.39
N LEU A 70 -3.47 0.76 -12.50
CA LEU A 70 -3.96 0.11 -11.28
C LEU A 70 -4.79 -1.13 -11.62
N ASN A 71 -5.74 -1.02 -12.53
CA ASN A 71 -6.56 -2.15 -13.01
C ASN A 71 -5.76 -3.19 -13.81
N GLY A 72 -4.57 -2.83 -14.29
CA GLY A 72 -3.65 -3.73 -14.98
C GLY A 72 -2.74 -4.53 -14.04
N LEU A 73 -2.72 -4.21 -12.73
CA LEU A 73 -1.97 -4.99 -11.76
C LEU A 73 -2.63 -6.35 -11.55
N SER A 74 -1.82 -7.41 -11.61
CA SER A 74 -2.22 -8.75 -11.19
C SER A 74 -2.15 -8.81 -9.66
N CYS A 75 -3.19 -8.32 -8.99
CA CYS A 75 -3.35 -8.44 -7.53
C CYS A 75 -4.00 -9.78 -7.18
N GLY A 76 -3.30 -10.89 -7.48
CA GLY A 76 -3.76 -12.24 -7.15
C GLY A 76 -3.53 -12.61 -5.69
N ASP A 77 -3.97 -13.78 -5.25
CA ASP A 77 -3.69 -14.25 -3.88
C ASP A 77 -2.31 -14.92 -3.77
N GLY A 78 -1.69 -14.81 -2.59
CA GLY A 78 -0.51 -15.61 -2.19
C GLY A 78 -0.84 -16.54 -1.02
N SER A 79 0.08 -17.43 -0.64
CA SER A 79 -0.02 -18.17 0.62
C SER A 79 0.74 -17.47 1.74
N TYR A 80 0.37 -17.77 2.99
CA TYR A 80 1.11 -17.29 4.17
C TYR A 80 2.61 -17.63 4.08
N ASP A 81 2.94 -18.87 3.71
CA ASP A 81 4.32 -19.34 3.56
C ASP A 81 5.10 -18.60 2.45
N GLN A 82 4.41 -18.14 1.40
CA GLN A 82 5.05 -17.33 0.35
C GLN A 82 5.36 -15.93 0.87
N PHE A 83 4.43 -15.32 1.59
CA PHE A 83 4.66 -14.00 2.18
C PHE A 83 5.77 -14.02 3.23
N GLU A 84 5.80 -15.00 4.13
CA GLU A 84 6.88 -15.21 5.11
C GLU A 84 8.26 -15.38 4.45
N GLN A 85 8.32 -15.98 3.26
CA GLN A 85 9.57 -16.09 2.50
C GLN A 85 10.01 -14.77 1.85
N LEU A 86 9.06 -13.87 1.56
CA LEU A 86 9.36 -12.57 0.96
C LEU A 86 9.67 -11.52 2.02
N PHE A 87 8.92 -11.46 3.11
CA PHE A 87 9.07 -10.47 4.17
C PHE A 87 8.38 -10.90 5.47
N ASP A 88 8.87 -10.41 6.61
CA ASP A 88 8.47 -10.87 7.95
C ASP A 88 7.28 -10.06 8.53
N GLY A 89 6.06 -10.52 8.23
CA GLY A 89 4.83 -10.14 8.95
C GLY A 89 4.36 -8.69 8.74
N TYR A 90 4.69 -8.07 7.60
CA TYR A 90 4.25 -6.71 7.26
C TYR A 90 2.88 -6.73 6.56
N GLU A 91 1.92 -5.96 7.09
CA GLU A 91 0.57 -5.84 6.55
C GLU A 91 0.38 -4.60 5.67
N LEU A 92 1.21 -3.58 5.88
CA LEU A 92 1.08 -2.28 5.23
C LEU A 92 2.44 -1.77 4.78
N PHE A 93 2.52 -1.41 3.50
CA PHE A 93 3.68 -0.75 2.92
C PHE A 93 3.30 0.66 2.48
N VAL A 94 4.00 1.65 3.02
CA VAL A 94 3.65 3.08 2.85
C VAL A 94 4.69 3.82 2.01
N PRO A 95 4.31 4.91 1.31
CA PRO A 95 5.17 5.57 0.32
C PRO A 95 6.25 6.49 0.92
N TYR A 96 6.43 6.45 2.23
CA TYR A 96 7.40 7.24 2.96
C TYR A 96 8.17 6.37 3.95
N TYR A 97 9.32 6.88 4.41
CA TYR A 97 10.12 6.18 5.40
C TYR A 97 9.42 6.20 6.75
N VAL A 98 9.28 5.04 7.39
CA VAL A 98 8.64 4.92 8.70
C VAL A 98 9.70 4.59 9.76
N HIS A 99 9.93 5.53 10.67
CA HIS A 99 10.84 5.33 11.80
C HIS A 99 10.22 4.53 12.97
N ASP A 100 8.88 4.37 13.02
CA ASP A 100 8.16 3.64 14.06
C ASP A 100 7.13 2.65 13.45
N PRO A 101 7.32 1.32 13.58
CA PRO A 101 6.59 0.31 12.81
C PRO A 101 5.12 0.11 13.19
N LYS A 102 4.55 0.96 14.05
CA LYS A 102 3.23 0.74 14.64
C LYS A 102 2.15 1.55 13.95
N ILE A 103 1.85 1.18 12.71
CA ILE A 103 0.72 1.77 12.00
C ILE A 103 -0.26 0.67 11.63
N VAL A 104 -1.48 0.77 12.19
CA VAL A 104 -2.53 -0.22 12.00
C VAL A 104 -3.41 0.20 10.83
N ALA A 105 -3.55 -0.67 9.83
CA ALA A 105 -4.49 -0.45 8.75
C ALA A 105 -5.94 -0.65 9.24
N PRO A 106 -6.92 0.11 8.73
CA PRO A 106 -8.32 -0.09 9.05
C PRO A 106 -8.79 -1.54 8.86
N GLY A 107 -9.33 -2.14 9.91
CA GLY A 107 -9.83 -3.51 9.88
C GLY A 107 -8.76 -4.61 10.02
N SER A 108 -7.51 -4.28 10.35
CA SER A 108 -6.53 -5.30 10.77
C SER A 108 -7.00 -6.02 12.03
N VAL A 109 -6.83 -7.35 12.06
CA VAL A 109 -7.30 -8.23 13.15
C VAL A 109 -6.25 -8.49 14.22
N ALA A 110 -4.99 -8.14 13.95
CA ALA A 110 -3.90 -8.30 14.91
C ALA A 110 -3.73 -7.04 15.77
N ASP A 111 -3.51 -7.23 17.08
CA ASP A 111 -3.01 -6.19 17.98
C ASP A 111 -1.57 -5.85 17.60
N GLY A 112 -1.44 -4.96 16.63
CA GLY A 112 -0.17 -4.49 16.08
C GLY A 112 0.46 -5.47 15.09
N LEU A 113 0.53 -5.05 13.83
CA LEU A 113 1.42 -5.61 12.82
C LEU A 113 2.10 -4.49 12.04
N ARG A 114 3.24 -4.86 11.47
CA ARG A 114 4.36 -3.99 11.14
C ARG A 114 4.06 -3.24 9.85
N SER A 115 4.22 -1.92 9.87
CA SER A 115 4.33 -1.15 8.63
C SER A 115 5.79 -1.08 8.18
N ALA A 116 6.02 -1.15 6.88
CA ALA A 116 7.32 -0.89 6.27
C ALA A 116 7.18 0.13 5.14
N SER A 117 8.31 0.64 4.65
CA SER A 117 8.28 1.49 3.46
C SER A 117 8.08 0.65 2.20
N ILE A 118 7.56 1.27 1.13
CA ILE A 118 7.51 0.65 -0.21
C ILE A 118 8.92 0.28 -0.70
N ASP A 119 9.95 1.02 -0.29
CA ASP A 119 11.35 0.70 -0.58
C ASP A 119 11.78 -0.63 0.04
N ASP A 120 11.37 -0.90 1.29
CA ASP A 120 11.65 -2.17 1.97
C ASP A 120 10.98 -3.34 1.23
N LEU A 121 9.73 -3.16 0.77
CA LEU A 121 9.05 -4.16 -0.05
C LEU A 121 9.83 -4.41 -1.34
N TYR A 122 10.20 -3.34 -2.05
CA TYR A 122 10.93 -3.42 -3.31
C TYR A 122 12.26 -4.15 -3.16
N GLY A 123 13.00 -3.86 -2.09
CA GLY A 123 14.24 -4.56 -1.74
C GLY A 123 14.02 -6.03 -1.44
N SER A 124 12.97 -6.34 -0.66
CA SER A 124 12.63 -7.70 -0.22
C SER A 124 12.23 -8.62 -1.36
N VAL A 125 11.40 -8.14 -2.30
CA VAL A 125 10.90 -8.98 -3.41
C VAL A 125 11.84 -9.00 -4.63
N GLY A 126 12.75 -8.02 -4.74
CA GLY A 126 13.52 -7.78 -5.96
C GLY A 126 14.47 -8.92 -6.34
N TRP A 127 15.07 -9.58 -5.35
CA TRP A 127 15.95 -10.73 -5.60
C TRP A 127 15.15 -11.98 -5.97
N THR A 128 14.09 -12.28 -5.20
CA THR A 128 13.23 -13.46 -5.38
C THR A 128 12.53 -13.45 -6.74
N ALA A 129 12.03 -12.30 -7.17
CA ALA A 129 11.38 -12.13 -8.48
C ALA A 129 12.28 -12.51 -9.68
N LYS A 130 13.61 -12.48 -9.51
CA LYS A 130 14.57 -12.75 -10.59
C LYS A 130 15.26 -14.10 -10.49
N ASN A 131 15.39 -14.64 -9.28
CA ASN A 131 16.29 -15.77 -9.00
C ASN A 131 15.60 -16.98 -8.36
N SER A 132 14.31 -16.89 -8.00
CA SER A 132 13.60 -18.02 -7.38
C SER A 132 13.37 -19.15 -8.39
N GLU A 133 13.66 -20.39 -7.96
CA GLU A 133 13.32 -21.61 -8.70
C GLU A 133 11.85 -22.00 -8.51
N ASP A 134 11.22 -21.53 -7.43
CA ASP A 134 9.77 -21.60 -7.24
C ASP A 134 9.10 -20.53 -8.11
N LEU A 135 8.39 -20.99 -9.14
CA LEU A 135 7.73 -20.13 -10.13
C LEU A 135 6.55 -19.35 -9.55
N ASP A 136 5.84 -19.90 -8.57
CA ASP A 136 4.71 -19.22 -7.94
C ASP A 136 5.20 -18.12 -7.02
N LEU A 137 6.28 -18.37 -6.27
CA LEU A 137 6.94 -17.36 -5.46
C LEU A 137 7.57 -16.26 -6.33
N ALA A 138 8.23 -16.63 -7.44
CA ALA A 138 8.79 -15.67 -8.39
C ALA A 138 7.71 -14.78 -9.01
N ARG A 139 6.56 -15.37 -9.38
CA ARG A 139 5.39 -14.65 -9.89
C ARG A 139 4.87 -13.66 -8.86
N LEU A 140 4.58 -14.10 -7.63
CA LEU A 140 4.09 -13.23 -6.56
C LEU A 140 5.06 -12.07 -6.28
N ALA A 141 6.36 -12.36 -6.17
CA ALA A 141 7.39 -11.34 -5.98
C ALA A 141 7.43 -10.33 -7.14
N GLY A 142 7.26 -10.79 -8.38
CA GLY A 142 7.18 -9.93 -9.57
C GLY A 142 5.94 -9.03 -9.56
N GLU A 143 4.79 -9.56 -9.18
CA GLU A 143 3.53 -8.82 -9.04
C GLU A 143 3.61 -7.76 -7.94
N LEU A 144 4.09 -8.13 -6.75
CA LEU A 144 4.34 -7.20 -5.64
C LEU A 144 5.32 -6.10 -6.03
N ARG A 145 6.37 -6.44 -6.78
CA ARG A 145 7.34 -5.45 -7.29
C ARG A 145 6.69 -4.46 -8.25
N ALA A 146 5.83 -4.93 -9.15
CA ALA A 146 5.12 -4.06 -10.09
C ALA A 146 4.16 -3.12 -9.36
N ALA A 147 3.45 -3.64 -8.35
CA ALA A 147 2.60 -2.84 -7.49
C ALA A 147 3.40 -1.81 -6.69
N ALA A 148 4.55 -2.20 -6.12
CA ALA A 148 5.42 -1.32 -5.35
C ALA A 148 5.90 -0.13 -6.19
N LEU A 149 6.30 -0.38 -7.44
CA LEU A 149 6.69 0.69 -8.38
C LEU A 149 5.55 1.65 -8.68
N LEU A 150 4.32 1.14 -8.88
CA LEU A 150 3.16 1.99 -9.10
C LEU A 150 2.83 2.81 -7.83
N ALA A 151 2.85 2.15 -6.68
CA ALA A 151 2.53 2.76 -5.40
C ALA A 151 3.54 3.86 -5.05
N ASP A 152 4.83 3.65 -5.26
CA ASP A 152 5.85 4.69 -5.04
C ASP A 152 5.64 5.89 -5.98
N GLU A 153 5.42 5.65 -7.28
CA GLU A 153 5.23 6.70 -8.28
C GLU A 153 4.05 7.63 -7.95
N TYR A 154 2.96 7.09 -7.43
CA TYR A 154 1.74 7.84 -7.11
C TYR A 154 1.56 8.09 -5.61
N ARG A 155 2.57 7.81 -4.79
CA ARG A 155 2.53 7.93 -3.33
C ARG A 155 1.34 7.22 -2.67
N MET A 156 1.09 5.99 -3.08
CA MET A 156 0.03 5.12 -2.57
C MET A 156 0.59 4.04 -1.63
N MET A 157 -0.30 3.29 -0.99
CA MET A 157 0.07 2.18 -0.10
C MET A 157 -0.27 0.82 -0.72
N ILE A 158 0.41 -0.22 -0.25
CA ILE A 158 0.05 -1.63 -0.49
C ILE A 158 -0.36 -2.26 0.82
N ARG A 159 -1.45 -3.02 0.79
CA ARG A 159 -1.94 -3.79 1.93
C ARG A 159 -1.86 -5.29 1.62
N VAL A 160 -1.48 -6.07 2.62
CA VAL A 160 -1.52 -7.54 2.66
C VAL A 160 -2.45 -7.95 3.81
N ASN A 161 -3.44 -8.80 3.53
CA ASN A 161 -4.46 -9.22 4.51
C ASN A 161 -4.22 -10.66 4.93
N PHE A 162 -3.51 -10.85 6.05
CA PHE A 162 -3.27 -12.16 6.67
C PHE A 162 -4.53 -12.78 7.30
#